data_AF-A0A0F3INF8-F1
#
_entry.id   AF-A0A0F3INF8-F1
#
_cell.length_a   1.000
_cell.length_b   1.000
_cell.length_c   1.000
_cell.angle_alpha   90.00
_cell.angle_beta   90.00
_cell.angle_gamma   90.00
#
_symmetry.space_group_name_H-M   'P 1'
#
loop_
_entity.id
_entity.type
_entity.pdbx_description
1 polymer ?
#
loop_
_entity_poly.entity_id
_entity_poly.type
_entity_poly.pdbx_seq_one_letter_code
_entity_poly.pdbx_strand_id
1 'polypeptide(L)'
;MAISASITLSDTRNYLGSARDAVLADINAAFSIWGSALAGNANIQVNVNVSYSISNTLASALPRNDTNLGSVGGRTMYESAIAHELRTGYSSNGTSSDLTININAYNLRYLYIDDNPYDGAGGIASN
;
A
#
# COMPACT_ATOMS: atom_id res chain seq x y z
N MET A 1 -18.27 10.08 1.65
CA MET A 1 -17.47 9.15 2.47
C MET A 1 -16.33 8.70 1.59
N ALA A 2 -15.10 8.91 2.01
CA ALA A 2 -13.93 8.56 1.22
C ALA A 2 -12.80 8.19 2.18
N ILE A 3 -12.08 7.14 1.84
CA ILE A 3 -10.79 6.85 2.46
C ILE A 3 -9.77 7.70 1.73
N SER A 4 -8.95 8.44 2.47
CA SER A 4 -7.74 9.06 1.94
C SER A 4 -6.52 8.24 2.34
N ALA A 5 -5.51 8.19 1.48
CA ALA A 5 -4.23 7.58 1.80
C ALA A 5 -3.13 8.64 1.80
N SER A 6 -2.31 8.65 2.85
CA SER A 6 -1.10 9.44 2.92
C SER A 6 0.10 8.52 2.67
N ILE A 7 0.67 8.59 1.47
CA ILE A 7 1.70 7.64 1.01
C ILE A 7 3.11 8.19 1.26
N THR A 8 3.94 7.41 1.94
CA THR A 8 5.38 7.63 2.05
C THR A 8 6.11 6.53 1.28
N LEU A 9 6.92 6.91 0.29
CA LEU A 9 7.70 5.97 -0.53
C LEU A 9 9.17 5.95 -0.10
N SER A 10 9.65 4.77 0.28
CA SER A 10 11.03 4.48 0.65
C SER A 10 11.72 3.68 -0.46
N ASP A 11 12.35 4.39 -1.41
CA ASP A 11 13.20 3.82 -2.47
C ASP A 11 14.61 4.42 -2.41
N THR A 12 15.41 3.97 -1.43
CA THR A 12 16.72 4.57 -1.12
C THR A 12 17.80 4.29 -2.17
N ARG A 13 17.56 3.33 -3.06
CA ARG A 13 18.50 2.92 -4.12
C ARG A 13 18.00 3.25 -5.52
N ASN A 14 16.92 4.02 -5.62
CA ASN A 14 16.29 4.41 -6.89
C ASN A 14 16.00 3.20 -7.80
N TYR A 15 15.46 2.14 -7.23
CA TYR A 15 15.10 0.94 -7.95
C TYR A 15 13.92 1.15 -8.92
N LEU A 16 13.03 2.10 -8.62
CA LEU A 16 11.91 2.42 -9.49
C LEU A 16 12.32 3.32 -10.67
N GLY A 17 13.35 4.16 -10.52
CA GLY A 17 13.76 5.09 -11.57
C GLY A 17 12.58 5.94 -12.07
N SER A 18 12.35 5.93 -13.39
CA SER A 18 11.25 6.64 -14.06
C SER A 18 9.86 6.08 -13.73
N ALA A 19 9.75 4.84 -13.26
CA ALA A 19 8.48 4.21 -12.91
C ALA A 19 7.88 4.71 -11.57
N ARG A 20 8.63 5.54 -10.83
CA ARG A 20 8.23 6.02 -9.51
C ARG A 20 6.83 6.64 -9.50
N ASP A 21 6.55 7.51 -10.46
CA ASP A 21 5.28 8.25 -10.50
C ASP A 21 4.12 7.34 -10.91
N ALA A 22 4.36 6.41 -11.84
CA ALA A 22 3.37 5.40 -12.23
C ALA A 22 3.00 4.48 -11.06
N VAL A 23 3.98 4.00 -10.29
CA VAL A 23 3.72 3.19 -9.08
C VAL A 23 2.90 3.96 -8.05
N LEU A 24 3.20 5.25 -7.84
CA LEU A 24 2.41 6.08 -6.93
C LEU A 24 0.99 6.33 -7.46
N ALA A 25 0.83 6.51 -8.78
CA ALA A 25 -0.47 6.65 -9.41
C ALA A 25 -1.32 5.38 -9.24
N ASP A 26 -0.75 4.20 -9.46
CA ASP A 26 -1.42 2.91 -9.28
C ASP A 26 -1.87 2.69 -7.83
N ILE A 27 -1.01 3.02 -6.85
CA ILE A 27 -1.39 2.90 -5.44
C ILE A 27 -2.55 3.85 -5.11
N ASN A 28 -2.51 5.09 -5.59
CA ASN A 28 -3.62 6.03 -5.41
C ASN A 28 -4.91 5.57 -6.10
N ALA A 29 -4.80 5.03 -7.32
CA ALA A 29 -5.94 4.46 -8.04
C ALA A 29 -6.54 3.27 -7.28
N ALA A 30 -5.71 2.38 -6.75
CA ALA A 30 -6.15 1.27 -5.91
C ALA A 30 -6.91 1.79 -4.67
N PHE A 31 -6.38 2.78 -3.96
CA PHE A 31 -7.09 3.38 -2.82
C PHE A 31 -8.39 4.09 -3.22
N SER A 32 -8.47 4.67 -4.42
CA SER A 32 -9.71 5.26 -4.93
C SER A 32 -10.77 4.20 -5.20
N ILE A 33 -10.39 3.07 -5.81
CA ILE A 33 -11.28 1.92 -6.05
C ILE A 33 -11.79 1.37 -4.71
N TRP A 34 -10.88 1.03 -3.81
CA TRP A 34 -11.23 0.48 -2.50
C TRP A 34 -11.96 1.50 -1.61
N GLY A 35 -11.69 2.79 -1.76
CA GLY A 35 -12.36 3.88 -1.05
C GLY A 35 -13.86 3.95 -1.33
N SER A 36 -14.31 3.45 -2.49
CA SER A 36 -15.74 3.35 -2.80
C SER A 36 -16.42 2.12 -2.19
N ALA A 37 -15.65 1.07 -1.91
CA ALA A 37 -16.14 -0.22 -1.42
C ALA A 37 -16.08 -0.36 0.11
N LEU A 38 -15.17 0.36 0.76
CA LEU A 38 -14.96 0.30 2.19
C LEU A 38 -15.81 1.37 2.90
N ALA A 39 -16.63 0.94 3.86
CA ALA A 39 -17.43 1.84 4.68
C ALA A 39 -16.55 2.51 5.73
N GLY A 40 -16.40 3.84 5.66
CA GLY A 40 -15.62 4.60 6.64
C GLY A 40 -15.19 5.98 6.14
N ASN A 41 -14.69 6.79 7.07
CA ASN A 41 -13.94 8.02 6.78
C ASN A 41 -12.64 7.93 7.59
N ALA A 42 -11.54 7.61 6.91
CA ALA A 42 -10.25 7.32 7.53
C ALA A 42 -9.12 7.88 6.66
N ASN A 43 -8.02 8.30 7.31
CA ASN A 43 -6.82 8.76 6.62
C ASN A 43 -5.68 7.78 6.85
N ILE A 44 -5.62 6.76 6.00
CA ILE A 44 -4.68 5.65 6.13
C ILE A 44 -3.27 6.13 5.81
N GLN A 45 -2.34 5.99 6.74
CA GLN A 45 -0.94 6.26 6.52
C GLN A 45 -0.24 5.02 5.94
N VAL A 46 0.26 5.13 4.72
CA VAL A 46 0.80 4.01 3.96
C VAL A 46 2.30 4.21 3.78
N ASN A 47 3.09 3.22 4.21
CA ASN A 47 4.51 3.18 3.91
C ASN A 47 4.78 2.18 2.79
N VAL A 48 5.38 2.63 1.69
CA VAL A 48 5.74 1.82 0.54
C VAL A 48 7.25 1.63 0.56
N ASN A 49 7.70 0.41 0.80
CA ASN A 49 9.12 0.06 0.78
C ASN A 49 9.45 -0.61 -0.56
N VAL A 50 10.47 -0.10 -1.23
CA VAL A 50 11.00 -0.73 -2.44
C VAL A 50 12.28 -1.45 -2.08
N SER A 51 12.34 -2.73 -2.42
CA SER A 51 13.52 -3.56 -2.17
C SER A 51 13.81 -4.44 -3.38
N TYR A 52 15.06 -4.89 -3.49
CA TYR A 52 15.47 -5.83 -4.51
C TYR A 52 15.68 -7.19 -3.85
N SER A 53 14.86 -8.18 -4.21
CA SER A 53 14.96 -9.54 -3.70
C SER A 53 14.74 -10.57 -4.81
N ILE A 54 15.59 -11.60 -4.87
CA ILE A 54 15.44 -12.72 -5.82
C ILE A 54 14.35 -13.65 -5.28
N SER A 55 13.11 -13.18 -5.34
CA SER A 55 11.90 -13.84 -4.90
C SER A 55 10.84 -13.71 -5.99
N ASN A 56 9.92 -14.67 -6.07
CA ASN A 56 8.78 -14.61 -6.98
C ASN A 56 7.65 -13.71 -6.44
N THR A 57 7.74 -13.26 -5.18
CA THR A 57 6.80 -12.26 -4.64
C THR A 57 7.02 -10.92 -5.35
N LEU A 58 5.97 -10.43 -6.02
CA LEU A 58 5.97 -9.12 -6.71
C LEU A 58 5.78 -7.97 -5.72
N ALA A 59 4.77 -8.09 -4.88
CA ALA A 59 4.50 -7.18 -3.79
C ALA A 59 3.83 -7.93 -2.64
N SER A 60 3.93 -7.37 -1.43
CA SER A 60 3.18 -7.82 -0.26
C SER A 60 2.68 -6.62 0.53
N ALA A 61 1.56 -6.77 1.21
CA ALA A 61 1.02 -5.74 2.08
C ALA A 61 0.64 -6.34 3.43
N LEU A 62 0.93 -5.63 4.51
CA LEU A 62 0.63 -6.05 5.87
C LEU A 62 0.22 -4.83 6.72
N PRO A 63 -0.76 -4.97 7.63
CA PRO A 63 -0.95 -4.01 8.70
C PRO A 63 0.34 -3.86 9.51
N ARG A 64 0.66 -2.64 9.90
CA ARG A 64 1.89 -2.39 10.66
C ARG A 64 1.71 -2.62 12.16
N ASN A 65 0.52 -2.34 12.69
CA ASN A 65 0.22 -2.39 14.11
C ASN A 65 -1.16 -2.99 14.39
N ASP A 66 -1.31 -3.51 15.61
CA ASP A 66 -2.58 -3.95 16.17
C ASP A 66 -3.03 -3.00 17.28
N THR A 67 -4.34 -2.78 17.38
CA THR A 67 -5.02 -1.99 18.39
C THR A 67 -5.66 -2.91 19.42
N ASN A 68 -5.41 -2.64 20.70
CA ASN A 68 -6.05 -3.35 21.80
C ASN A 68 -7.51 -2.86 21.94
N LEU A 69 -8.46 -3.80 21.88
CA LEU A 69 -9.90 -3.54 22.01
C LEU A 69 -10.45 -3.72 23.44
N GLY A 70 -9.59 -4.10 24.39
CA GLY A 70 -9.95 -4.47 25.74
C GLY A 70 -9.93 -5.99 25.94
N SER A 71 -10.59 -6.45 27.00
CA SER A 71 -10.63 -7.87 27.35
C SER A 71 -12.05 -8.40 27.49
N VAL A 72 -12.26 -9.62 26.99
CA VAL A 72 -13.53 -10.35 27.12
C VAL A 72 -13.21 -11.72 27.71
N GLY A 73 -13.81 -12.05 28.86
CA GLY A 73 -13.56 -13.32 29.54
C GLY A 73 -12.09 -13.54 29.91
N GLY A 74 -11.36 -12.46 30.27
CA GLY A 74 -9.94 -12.51 30.64
C GLY A 74 -8.97 -12.63 29.47
N ARG A 75 -9.45 -12.56 28.22
CA ARG A 75 -8.61 -12.57 27.01
C ARG A 75 -8.56 -11.18 26.40
N THR A 76 -7.36 -10.68 26.13
CA THR A 76 -7.17 -9.42 25.42
C THR A 76 -7.48 -9.61 23.94
N MET A 77 -8.32 -8.73 23.41
CA MET A 77 -8.72 -8.71 22.01
C MET A 77 -7.89 -7.67 21.27
N TYR A 78 -7.39 -8.04 20.10
CA TYR A 78 -6.65 -7.15 19.21
C TYR A 78 -7.34 -7.10 17.86
N GLU A 79 -7.38 -5.92 17.25
CA GLU A 79 -7.74 -5.74 15.84
C GLU A 79 -6.63 -5.01 15.11
N SER A 80 -6.51 -5.22 13.81
CA SER A 80 -5.59 -4.43 12.99
C SER A 80 -5.91 -2.94 13.12
N ALA A 81 -4.89 -2.12 13.30
CA ALA A 81 -5.10 -0.67 13.45
C ALA A 81 -5.77 -0.02 12.25
N ILE A 82 -5.55 -0.55 11.03
CA ILE A 82 -6.26 -0.08 9.83
C ILE A 82 -7.76 -0.36 9.92
N ALA A 83 -8.15 -1.50 10.48
CA ALA A 83 -9.55 -1.88 10.65
C ALA A 83 -10.20 -1.03 11.74
N HIS A 84 -9.46 -0.75 12.82
CA HIS A 84 -9.89 0.18 13.86
C HIS A 84 -10.17 1.56 13.26
N GLU A 85 -9.21 2.12 12.53
CA GLU A 85 -9.33 3.47 11.96
C GLU A 85 -10.44 3.56 10.91
N LEU A 86 -10.58 2.55 10.05
CA LEU A 86 -11.70 2.46 9.10
C LEU A 86 -13.07 2.50 9.80
N ARG A 87 -13.18 1.81 10.94
CA ARG A 87 -14.43 1.69 11.69
C ARG A 87 -14.74 2.91 12.54
N THR A 88 -13.73 3.51 13.18
CA THR A 88 -13.93 4.56 14.18
C THR A 88 -13.60 5.96 13.69
N GLY A 89 -12.82 6.08 12.59
CA GLY A 89 -12.25 7.33 12.12
C GLY A 89 -11.09 7.85 12.98
N TYR A 90 -10.67 7.09 14.00
CA TYR A 90 -9.59 7.47 14.90
C TYR A 90 -8.36 6.60 14.64
N SER A 91 -7.23 7.24 14.34
CA SER A 91 -5.95 6.54 14.27
C SER A 91 -5.48 6.19 15.68
N SER A 92 -5.32 4.90 15.94
CA SER A 92 -4.75 4.38 17.19
C SER A 92 -3.22 4.43 17.21
N ASN A 93 -2.60 4.73 16.06
CA ASN A 93 -1.16 4.61 15.83
C ASN A 93 -0.40 5.95 15.87
N GLY A 94 -1.10 7.06 16.09
CA GLY A 94 -0.52 8.40 16.04
C GLY A 94 -0.08 8.76 14.62
N THR A 95 1.23 8.94 14.39
CA THR A 95 1.82 9.25 13.07
C THR A 95 2.53 8.07 12.43
N SER A 96 2.44 6.88 13.02
CA SER A 96 3.04 5.66 12.45
C SER A 96 2.19 5.17 11.28
N SER A 97 2.81 4.53 10.28
CA SER A 97 2.04 3.94 9.17
C SER A 97 1.07 2.87 9.68
N ASP A 98 -0.13 2.84 9.12
CA ASP A 98 -1.14 1.81 9.37
C ASP A 98 -0.92 0.60 8.46
N LEU A 99 -0.42 0.84 7.25
CA LEU A 99 -0.16 -0.15 6.23
C LEU A 99 1.29 -0.08 5.75
N THR A 100 1.92 -1.23 5.58
CA THR A 100 3.19 -1.33 4.85
C THR A 100 3.00 -2.15 3.58
N ILE A 101 3.37 -1.57 2.44
CA ILE A 101 3.42 -2.23 1.13
C ILE A 101 4.90 -2.44 0.81
N ASN A 102 5.31 -3.67 0.53
CA ASN A 102 6.66 -3.99 0.10
C ASN A 102 6.62 -4.37 -1.37
N ILE A 103 7.36 -3.65 -2.20
CA ILE A 103 7.45 -3.86 -3.63
C ILE A 103 8.82 -4.45 -3.95
N ASN A 104 8.83 -5.54 -4.73
CA ASN A 104 10.04 -6.19 -5.19
C ASN A 104 10.45 -5.68 -6.57
N ALA A 105 11.49 -4.86 -6.60
CA ALA A 105 12.05 -4.31 -7.83
C ALA A 105 12.69 -5.34 -8.76
N TYR A 106 13.04 -6.53 -8.26
CA TYR A 106 13.64 -7.59 -9.09
C TYR A 106 12.75 -7.99 -10.26
N ASN A 107 11.43 -8.01 -10.04
CA ASN A 107 10.44 -8.41 -11.03
C ASN A 107 9.72 -7.23 -11.68
N LEU A 108 9.85 -6.01 -11.15
CA LEU A 108 9.27 -4.80 -11.75
C LEU A 108 9.76 -4.55 -13.17
N ARG A 109 11.03 -4.88 -13.48
CA ARG A 109 11.56 -4.83 -14.86
C ARG A 109 10.83 -5.75 -15.86
N TYR A 110 10.08 -6.73 -15.37
CA TYR A 110 9.31 -7.69 -16.18
C TYR A 110 7.81 -7.44 -16.12
N LEU A 111 7.35 -6.60 -15.19
CA LEU A 111 5.98 -6.11 -15.16
C LEU A 111 5.90 -4.93 -16.10
N TYR A 112 5.08 -5.06 -17.14
CA TYR A 112 4.71 -3.94 -17.98
C TYR A 112 3.99 -2.91 -17.09
N ILE A 113 4.70 -1.82 -16.78
CA ILE A 113 4.09 -0.58 -16.28
C ILE A 113 3.55 0.12 -17.53
N ASP A 114 2.55 -0.52 -18.12
CA ASP A 114 1.90 -0.12 -19.35
C ASP A 114 0.50 0.35 -18.95
N ASP A 115 0.24 1.63 -19.16
CA ASP A 115 -1.03 2.28 -18.87
C ASP A 115 -2.17 1.75 -19.76
N ASN A 116 -1.89 0.89 -20.75
CA ASN A 116 -2.89 0.29 -21.62
C ASN A 116 -2.52 -1.11 -22.15
N PRO A 117 -2.84 -2.21 -21.41
CA PRO A 117 -2.47 -3.58 -21.78
C PRO A 117 -3.13 -4.13 -23.07
N TYR A 118 -3.89 -3.31 -23.80
CA TYR A 118 -4.62 -3.66 -25.02
C TYR A 118 -4.11 -2.98 -26.29
N ASP A 119 -3.12 -2.08 -26.21
CA ASP A 119 -2.63 -1.38 -27.40
C ASP A 119 -1.59 -2.17 -28.21
N GLY A 120 -1.17 -3.34 -27.71
CA GLY A 120 -0.28 -4.26 -28.42
C GLY A 120 1.15 -3.75 -28.59
N ALA A 121 1.52 -2.63 -27.98
CA ALA A 121 2.86 -2.06 -28.05
C ALA A 121 3.67 -2.44 -26.80
N GLY A 122 3.83 -3.74 -26.56
CA GLY A 122 4.74 -4.29 -25.55
C GLY A 122 6.21 -4.01 -25.87
N GLY A 123 6.60 -2.74 -25.84
CA GLY A 123 7.94 -2.25 -26.10
C GLY A 123 8.50 -1.57 -24.88
N ILE A 124 9.57 -2.14 -24.31
CA ILE A 124 10.47 -1.43 -23.39
C ILE A 124 10.96 -0.19 -24.13
N ALA A 125 10.47 0.99 -23.75
CA ALA A 125 11.01 2.24 -24.26
C ALA A 125 12.42 2.41 -23.71
N SER A 126 13.40 2.08 -24.54
CA SER A 126 14.81 2.40 -24.37
C SER A 126 15.01 3.93 -24.37
N ASN A 127 15.65 4.45 -23.33
CA ASN A 127 16.75 5.42 -23.43
C ASN A 127 17.62 5.33 -22.17
#